data_AF-A0A2G9TIH8-F1
#
_entry.id   AF-A0A2G9TIH8-F1
#
_cell.length_a   1.000
_cell.length_b   1.000
_cell.length_c   1.000
_cell.angle_alpha   90.00
_cell.angle_beta   90.00
_cell.angle_gamma   90.00
#
_symmetry.space_group_name_H-M   'P 1'
#
loop_
_entity.id
_entity.type
_entity.pdbx_description
1 polymer ?
#
loop_
_entity_poly.entity_id
_entity_poly.type
_entity_poly.pdbx_seq_one_letter_code
_entity_poly.pdbx_strand_id
1 'polypeptide(L)'
;YLCRTDPRDVARVESKTWMVTKDKYDSVCHTPEGTRPIMGQWMSEEQFGKELDARFPGCMAGRPMYVVPFSMGPIGGPLSKIGIELTDS
;
A
#
# COMPACT_ATOMS: atom_id res chain seq x y z
N TYR A 1 9.02 25.83 1.94
CA TYR A 1 9.10 24.91 3.11
C TYR A 1 10.27 23.96 2.92
N LEU A 2 10.82 23.41 4.01
CA LEU A 2 11.84 22.34 4.00
C LEU A 2 11.39 21.26 4.99
N CYS A 3 11.32 20.01 4.53
CA CYS A 3 11.02 18.84 5.36
C CYS A 3 12.25 17.93 5.42
N ARG A 4 12.55 17.35 6.59
CA ARG A 4 13.64 16.38 6.79
C ARG A 4 13.05 15.10 7.37
N THR A 5 13.21 13.97 6.68
CA THR A 5 12.67 12.67 7.11
C THR A 5 13.64 11.92 8.01
N ASP A 6 13.18 10.87 8.68
CA ASP A 6 14.06 9.90 9.35
C ASP A 6 14.92 9.19 8.28
N PRO A 7 16.23 9.00 8.49
CA PRO A 7 17.11 8.36 7.51
C PRO A 7 16.71 6.91 7.15
N ARG A 8 15.85 6.26 7.96
CA ARG A 8 15.29 4.93 7.67
C ARG A 8 14.07 4.98 6.74
N ASP A 9 13.49 6.16 6.52
CA ASP A 9 12.30 6.39 5.71
C ASP A 9 12.58 7.46 4.63
N VAL A 10 13.31 7.03 3.61
CA VAL A 10 13.86 7.91 2.55
C VAL A 10 13.55 7.41 1.14
N ALA A 11 13.04 6.19 1.00
CA ALA A 11 12.83 5.55 -0.28
C ALA A 11 11.75 4.46 -0.18
N ARG A 12 11.26 4.01 -1.34
CA ARG A 12 10.39 2.83 -1.42
C ARG A 12 11.13 1.60 -0.88
N VAL A 13 10.40 0.74 -0.17
CA VAL A 13 10.93 -0.53 0.36
C VAL A 13 10.19 -1.69 -0.30
N GLU A 14 10.69 -2.12 -1.46
CA GLU A 14 10.02 -3.14 -2.30
C GLU A 14 9.86 -4.49 -1.58
N SER A 15 10.71 -4.81 -0.60
CA SER A 15 10.57 -5.98 0.29
C SER A 15 9.38 -5.92 1.25
N LYS A 16 8.70 -4.78 1.34
CA LYS A 16 7.51 -4.54 2.16
C LYS A 16 6.31 -4.06 1.32
N THR A 17 6.39 -4.16 0.01
CA THR A 17 5.30 -3.83 -0.92
C THR A 17 4.69 -5.12 -1.46
N TRP A 18 3.39 -5.32 -1.21
CA TRP A 18 2.70 -6.57 -1.49
C TRP A 18 1.44 -6.34 -2.31
N MET A 19 1.11 -7.32 -3.16
CA MET A 19 -0.20 -7.47 -3.80
C MET A 19 -0.97 -8.56 -3.08
N VAL A 20 -2.23 -8.28 -2.76
CA VAL A 20 -3.12 -9.22 -2.09
C VAL A 20 -4.23 -9.61 -3.05
N THR A 21 -4.19 -10.87 -3.49
CA THR A 21 -5.18 -11.47 -4.39
C THR A 21 -5.54 -12.85 -3.87
N LYS A 22 -6.75 -13.32 -4.16
CA LYS A 22 -7.20 -14.67 -3.78
C LYS A 22 -6.27 -15.74 -4.34
N ASP A 23 -6.01 -15.69 -5.64
CA ASP A 23 -5.09 -16.59 -6.32
C ASP A 23 -3.73 -15.91 -6.50
N LYS A 24 -2.65 -16.60 -6.12
CA LYS A 24 -1.27 -16.09 -6.16
C LYS A 24 -0.87 -15.61 -7.55
N TYR A 25 -1.19 -16.41 -8.57
CA TYR A 25 -0.71 -16.18 -9.93
C TYR A 25 -1.46 -15.09 -10.70
N ASP A 26 -2.49 -14.48 -10.09
CA ASP A 26 -3.11 -13.25 -10.61
C ASP A 26 -2.20 -12.02 -10.44
N SER A 27 -1.26 -12.08 -9.49
CA SER A 27 -0.39 -10.95 -9.13
C SER A 27 1.09 -11.22 -9.40
N VAL A 28 1.53 -12.47 -9.41
CA VAL A 28 2.94 -12.83 -9.66
C VAL A 28 3.05 -13.94 -10.70
N CYS A 29 4.10 -13.90 -11.52
CA CYS A 29 4.37 -14.94 -12.51
C CYS A 29 4.82 -16.26 -11.85
N HIS A 30 4.63 -17.37 -12.55
CA HIS A 30 5.27 -18.63 -12.20
C HIS A 30 6.80 -18.49 -12.30
N THR A 31 7.50 -18.79 -11.21
CA THR A 31 8.97 -18.83 -11.17
C THR A 31 9.44 -20.25 -10.82
N PRO A 32 10.62 -20.67 -11.31
CA PRO A 32 11.21 -21.93 -10.89
C PRO A 32 11.35 -22.02 -9.36
N GLU A 33 11.33 -23.24 -8.83
CA GLU A 33 11.53 -23.49 -7.40
C GLU A 33 12.88 -22.90 -6.94
N GLY A 34 12.90 -22.31 -5.74
CA GLY A 34 14.08 -21.62 -5.20
C GLY A 34 14.36 -20.23 -5.79
N THR A 35 13.59 -19.78 -6.80
CA THR A 35 13.76 -18.44 -7.40
C THR A 35 12.82 -17.44 -6.73
N ARG A 36 13.38 -16.33 -6.24
CA ARG A 36 12.58 -15.21 -5.74
C ARG A 36 11.94 -14.46 -6.91
N PRO A 37 10.61 -14.24 -6.92
CA PRO A 37 9.97 -13.42 -7.94
C PRO A 37 10.51 -11.99 -7.96
N ILE A 38 10.80 -11.48 -9.16
CA ILE A 38 11.28 -10.11 -9.38
C ILE A 38 10.15 -9.13 -9.75
N MET A 39 9.03 -9.64 -10.26
CA MET A 39 7.92 -8.82 -10.79
C MET A 39 7.01 -8.25 -9.71
N GLY A 40 7.06 -8.79 -8.49
CA GLY A 40 6.18 -8.40 -7.40
C GLY A 40 6.16 -9.43 -6.28
N GLN A 41 5.47 -9.07 -5.19
CA GLN A 41 5.31 -9.94 -4.03
C GLN A 41 3.83 -10.17 -3.80
N TRP A 42 3.47 -11.41 -3.48
CA TRP A 42 2.10 -11.79 -3.19
C TRP A 42 1.97 -12.18 -1.72
N MET A 43 0.88 -11.74 -1.10
CA MET A 43 0.47 -12.11 0.25
C MET A 43 -0.98 -12.62 0.20
N SER A 44 -1.29 -13.66 0.95
CA SER A 44 -2.66 -14.16 1.04
C SER A 44 -3.56 -13.21 1.83
N GLU A 45 -4.87 -13.24 1.56
CA GLU A 45 -5.87 -12.45 2.29
C GLU A 45 -5.85 -12.74 3.80
N GLU A 46 -5.68 -14.01 4.19
CA GLU A 46 -5.59 -14.42 5.60
C GLU A 46 -4.37 -13.81 6.29
N GLN A 47 -3.20 -13.87 5.64
CA GLN A 47 -1.99 -13.27 6.20
C GLN A 47 -2.15 -11.76 6.29
N PHE A 48 -2.68 -11.11 5.24
CA PHE A 48 -2.91 -9.68 5.24
C PHE A 48 -3.84 -9.22 6.37
N GLY A 49 -4.91 -9.97 6.64
CA GLY A 49 -5.80 -9.70 7.78
C GLY A 49 -5.05 -9.67 9.11
N LYS A 50 -4.18 -10.66 9.36
CA LYS A 50 -3.33 -10.69 10.57
C LYS A 50 -2.39 -9.48 10.64
N GLU A 51 -1.81 -9.07 9.50
CA GLU A 51 -0.93 -7.91 9.45
C GLU A 51 -1.68 -6.59 9.73
N LEU A 52 -2.93 -6.46 9.26
CA LEU A 52 -3.80 -5.31 9.53
C LEU A 52 -4.17 -5.21 11.00
N ASP A 53 -4.68 -6.31 11.57
CA ASP A 53 -5.11 -6.37 12.98
C ASP A 53 -3.94 -6.09 13.95
N ALA A 54 -2.72 -6.43 13.56
CA ALA A 54 -1.53 -6.14 14.34
C ALA A 54 -1.06 -4.67 14.29
N ARG A 55 -1.53 -3.86 13.32
CA ARG A 55 -0.97 -2.52 13.04
C ARG A 55 -1.95 -1.38 13.15
N PHE A 56 -3.16 -1.54 12.62
CA PHE A 56 -4.12 -0.44 12.49
C PHE A 56 -4.90 -0.11 13.77
N PRO A 57 -5.26 -1.08 14.66
CA PRO A 57 -5.97 -0.74 15.88
C PRO A 57 -5.20 0.27 16.75
N GLY A 58 -5.76 1.47 16.92
CA GLY A 58 -5.18 2.54 17.73
C GLY A 58 -3.99 3.28 17.10
N CYS A 59 -3.65 3.05 15.82
CA CYS A 59 -2.47 3.66 15.19
C CYS A 59 -2.51 5.20 15.14
N MET A 60 -3.71 5.79 15.10
CA MET A 60 -3.93 7.24 15.07
C MET A 60 -4.32 7.82 16.44
N ALA A 61 -4.10 7.10 17.54
CA ALA A 61 -4.50 7.58 18.87
C ALA A 61 -3.84 8.95 19.21
N GLY A 62 -4.67 9.95 19.52
CA GLY A 62 -4.22 11.31 19.82
C GLY A 62 -3.82 12.15 18.59
N ARG A 63 -4.02 11.66 17.37
CA ARG A 63 -3.77 12.37 16.11
C ARG A 63 -5.08 12.62 15.35
N PRO A 64 -5.23 13.75 14.65
CA PRO A 64 -6.37 13.94 13.76
C PRO A 64 -6.27 12.99 12.56
N MET A 65 -7.41 12.49 12.09
CA MET A 65 -7.52 11.82 10.80
C MET A 65 -8.00 12.84 9.76
N TYR A 66 -7.16 13.12 8.77
CA TYR A 66 -7.50 13.95 7.61
C TYR A 66 -8.19 13.09 6.55
N VAL A 67 -9.25 13.64 5.96
CA VAL A 67 -9.97 13.03 4.83
C VAL A 67 -9.64 13.82 3.58
N VAL A 68 -8.93 13.21 2.64
CA VAL A 68 -8.45 13.87 1.41
C VAL A 68 -9.20 13.31 0.19
N PRO A 69 -10.25 13.99 -0.30
CA PRO A 69 -10.86 13.65 -1.58
C PRO A 69 -9.98 14.16 -2.72
N PHE A 70 -9.59 13.29 -3.65
CA PHE A 70 -8.74 13.65 -4.78
C PHE A 70 -9.19 13.00 -6.09
N SER A 71 -8.75 13.60 -7.20
CA SER A 71 -8.97 13.11 -8.56
C SER A 71 -7.63 12.83 -9.24
N MET A 72 -7.46 11.60 -9.74
CA MET A 72 -6.36 11.25 -10.61
C MET A 72 -6.73 11.62 -12.05
N GLY A 73 -6.34 12.82 -12.48
CA GLY A 73 -6.71 13.42 -13.77
C GLY A 73 -7.74 14.55 -13.62
N PRO A 74 -8.05 15.27 -14.72
CA PRO A 74 -9.02 16.37 -14.71
C PRO A 74 -10.37 15.92 -14.16
N ILE A 75 -11.00 16.73 -13.31
CA ILE A 75 -12.32 16.41 -12.76
C ILE A 75 -13.33 16.27 -13.91
N GLY A 76 -14.10 15.17 -13.91
CA GLY A 76 -15.06 14.86 -14.97
C GLY A 76 -14.44 14.29 -16.26
N GLY A 77 -13.12 14.10 -16.31
CA GLY A 77 -12.45 13.48 -17.44
C GLY A 77 -12.84 11.99 -17.61
N PRO A 78 -12.87 11.46 -18.85
CA PRO A 78 -13.37 10.11 -19.14
C PRO A 78 -12.50 8.98 -18.57
N LEU A 79 -11.22 9.27 -18.31
CA LEU A 79 -10.26 8.32 -17.72
C LEU A 79 -10.00 8.60 -16.23
N SER A 80 -10.57 9.68 -15.69
CA SER A 80 -10.29 10.12 -14.33
C SER A 80 -10.87 9.16 -13.30
N LYS A 81 -10.17 9.00 -12.18
CA LYS A 81 -10.58 8.18 -11.04
C LYS A 81 -10.58 9.01 -9.78
N ILE A 82 -11.65 8.91 -8.99
CA ILE A 82 -11.77 9.57 -7.69
C ILE A 82 -11.27 8.62 -6.60
N GLY A 83 -10.50 9.15 -5.67
CA GLY A 83 -10.01 8.45 -4.49
C GLY A 83 -10.28 9.25 -3.22
N ILE A 84 -10.37 8.54 -2.10
CA ILE A 84 -10.33 9.12 -0.75
C ILE A 84 -9.13 8.52 -0.03
N GLU A 85 -8.23 9.37 0.44
CA GLU A 85 -7.13 8.97 1.31
C GLU A 85 -7.41 9.43 2.75
N LEU A 86 -7.22 8.53 3.71
CA LEU A 86 -7.28 8.81 5.14
C LEU A 86 -5.86 8.78 5.68
N THR A 87 -5.42 9.88 6.30
CA THR A 87 -4.04 10.02 6.81
C THR A 87 -4.02 10.79 8.12
N ASP A 88 -3.06 10.50 8.99
CA ASP A 88 -2.79 11.25 10.22
C ASP A 88 -1.57 12.18 10.11
N SER A 89 -1.12 12.43 8.88
CA SER A 89 -0.01 13.32 8.52
C SER A 89 -0.46 14.61 7.87
#